data_AF-V5FPH1-F1
#
_entry.id   AF-V5FPH1-F1
#
_cell.length_a   1.000
_cell.length_b   1.000
_cell.length_c   1.000
_cell.angle_alpha   90.00
_cell.angle_beta   90.00
_cell.angle_gamma   90.00
#
_symmetry.space_group_name_H-M   'P 1'
#
loop_
_entity.id
_entity.type
_entity.pdbx_description
1 polymer ?
#
loop_
_entity_poly.entity_id
_entity_poly.type
_entity_poly.pdbx_seq_one_letter_code
_entity_poly.pdbx_strand_id
1 'polypeptide(L)'
;MQEKDAVVRNDEEIAHSQSQAPPKVKWYRSTFYNAFILGLCNFLAPGIWGAMNSLGGGGDETPYLVNAANALTFCLMVLSCFFGSVIVRYIGIKWTFIIGTMGYAPFAAGLYTHNRFGFDWLVLLGAALCGLSAGIFWMAEAAIALAYPEPHNQGRFLGFWLSFRVGGQIVGGAVNLGINIKRNTAGKVSYTVFIIFIVLQALGPFAGLLLNKPSRVQRTDGLPVRLRITQSPWTEVREMTKLFFSRNFLLIVPLISQAVYSEAVMFSYQDLWFSVRARALGSFLSGIIALILGNILGAFLDRKDIALKKRNRFTFFIVLALQGGWWIWGTILVTEFHKTNPSYDWVDPGFGRAFALFLFLVAGFQLNYLYLYFVVGNIAKDEEEVVRIAGLLRGTESAAQAVSYGLSSVPIMASIGNIYLNFALWAVALVPAWIVTKDIGVTLGDRKVERETRPLNEPVSE
;
A
#
# COMPACT_ATOMS: atom_id res chain seq x y z
N MET A 1 -29.91 7.54 -46.08
CA MET A 1 -29.89 9.02 -45.91
C MET A 1 -29.93 9.42 -44.43
N GLN A 2 -30.64 8.69 -43.55
CA GLN A 2 -30.70 8.97 -42.10
C GLN A 2 -29.41 8.74 -41.29
N GLU A 3 -28.47 7.91 -41.77
CA GLU A 3 -27.24 7.58 -41.03
C GLU A 3 -26.18 8.69 -41.11
N LYS A 4 -26.18 9.48 -42.20
CA LYS A 4 -25.29 10.65 -42.33
C LYS A 4 -25.72 11.82 -41.44
N ASP A 5 -27.02 12.02 -41.25
CA ASP A 5 -27.54 13.11 -40.41
C ASP A 5 -27.34 12.85 -38.91
N ALA A 6 -27.26 11.58 -38.49
CA ALA A 6 -26.99 11.20 -37.10
C ALA A 6 -25.51 11.38 -36.71
N VAL A 7 -24.59 11.08 -37.63
CA VAL A 7 -23.14 11.29 -37.43
C VAL A 7 -22.81 12.79 -37.40
N VAL A 8 -23.39 13.57 -38.32
CA VAL A 8 -23.19 15.03 -38.37
C VAL A 8 -23.77 15.72 -37.12
N ARG A 9 -24.92 15.27 -36.58
CA ARG A 9 -25.45 15.78 -35.31
C ARG A 9 -24.55 15.50 -34.10
N ASN A 10 -23.97 14.30 -34.02
CA ASN A 10 -23.04 13.97 -32.94
C ASN A 10 -21.74 14.77 -33.05
N ASP A 11 -21.22 14.98 -34.25
CA ASP A 11 -20.01 15.77 -34.47
C ASP A 11 -20.24 17.27 -34.18
N GLU A 12 -21.42 17.81 -34.48
CA GLU A 12 -21.81 19.18 -34.10
C GLU A 12 -22.04 19.33 -32.58
N GLU A 13 -22.61 18.32 -31.89
CA GLU A 13 -22.79 18.33 -30.44
C GLU A 13 -21.46 18.20 -29.68
N ILE A 14 -20.51 17.43 -30.23
CA ILE A 14 -19.14 17.32 -29.73
C ILE A 14 -18.36 18.62 -30.03
N ALA A 15 -18.50 19.22 -31.21
CA ALA A 15 -17.87 20.50 -31.55
C ALA A 15 -18.42 21.68 -30.72
N HIS A 16 -19.72 21.68 -30.37
CA HIS A 16 -20.29 22.72 -29.51
C HIS A 16 -19.83 22.62 -28.03
N SER A 17 -19.38 21.45 -27.58
CA SER A 17 -18.81 21.27 -26.23
C SER A 17 -17.40 21.84 -26.07
N GLN A 18 -16.65 22.04 -27.16
CA GLN A 18 -15.26 22.51 -27.14
C GLN A 18 -15.12 24.05 -27.13
N SER A 19 -16.22 24.80 -27.29
CA SER A 19 -16.20 26.27 -27.38
C SER A 19 -16.61 27.00 -26.08
N GLN A 20 -16.86 26.30 -24.98
CA GLN A 20 -17.14 26.96 -23.70
C GLN A 20 -15.82 27.27 -22.97
N ALA A 21 -15.62 28.55 -22.60
CA ALA A 21 -14.52 28.96 -21.75
C ALA A 21 -14.43 28.02 -20.53
N PRO A 22 -13.23 27.57 -20.12
CA PRO A 22 -13.10 26.57 -19.07
C PRO A 22 -13.87 27.04 -17.84
N PRO A 23 -14.78 26.21 -17.29
CA PRO A 23 -15.63 26.63 -16.19
C PRO A 23 -14.75 27.09 -15.03
N LYS A 24 -15.03 28.27 -14.46
CA LYS A 24 -14.28 28.77 -13.30
C LYS A 24 -14.43 27.81 -12.12
N VAL A 25 -13.43 26.97 -11.92
CA VAL A 25 -13.36 25.99 -10.83
C VAL A 25 -13.14 26.72 -9.52
N LYS A 26 -14.01 26.51 -8.53
CA LYS A 26 -13.77 27.01 -7.17
C LYS A 26 -12.68 26.19 -6.52
N TRP A 27 -11.67 26.83 -5.91
CA TRP A 27 -10.52 26.14 -5.31
C TRP A 27 -10.95 24.99 -4.36
N TYR A 28 -11.87 25.24 -3.44
CA TYR A 28 -12.37 24.24 -2.48
C TYR A 28 -13.25 23.14 -3.10
N ARG A 29 -13.53 23.18 -4.40
CA ARG A 29 -14.22 22.13 -5.18
C ARG A 29 -13.34 21.50 -6.25
N SER A 30 -12.12 22.00 -6.42
CA SER A 30 -11.18 21.52 -7.41
C SER A 30 -10.73 20.08 -7.14
N THR A 31 -10.26 19.41 -8.20
CA THR A 31 -9.62 18.10 -8.09
C THR A 31 -8.42 18.15 -7.16
N PHE A 32 -7.57 19.18 -7.27
CA PHE A 32 -6.41 19.37 -6.41
C PHE A 32 -6.74 19.50 -4.91
N TYR A 33 -7.77 20.27 -4.56
CA TYR A 33 -8.21 20.38 -3.16
C TYR A 33 -8.66 19.02 -2.60
N ASN A 34 -9.41 18.25 -3.39
CA ASN A 34 -9.81 16.92 -2.96
C ASN A 34 -8.62 15.95 -2.87
N ALA A 35 -7.62 16.09 -3.74
CA ALA A 35 -6.34 15.37 -3.65
C ALA A 35 -5.64 15.66 -2.31
N PHE A 36 -5.59 16.94 -1.92
CA PHE A 36 -4.99 17.38 -0.67
C PHE A 36 -5.73 16.79 0.54
N ILE A 37 -7.06 16.84 0.57
CA ILE A 37 -7.83 16.27 1.68
C ILE A 37 -7.70 14.74 1.74
N LEU A 38 -7.71 14.06 0.58
CA LEU A 38 -7.46 12.63 0.48
C LEU A 38 -6.06 12.26 1.01
N GLY A 39 -5.05 13.06 0.65
CA GLY A 39 -3.67 12.93 1.12
C GLY A 39 -3.56 13.18 2.62
N LEU A 40 -4.20 14.22 3.15
CA LEU A 40 -4.21 14.52 4.58
C LEU A 40 -4.81 13.37 5.40
N CYS A 41 -5.92 12.77 4.95
CA CYS A 41 -6.49 11.61 5.60
C CYS A 41 -5.55 10.39 5.54
N ASN A 42 -4.82 10.22 4.43
CA ASN A 42 -3.77 9.20 4.31
C ASN A 42 -2.63 9.40 5.28
N PHE A 43 -2.18 10.64 5.43
CA PHE A 43 -1.17 11.00 6.40
C PHE A 43 -1.64 10.64 7.81
N LEU A 44 -2.85 11.09 8.19
CA LEU A 44 -3.37 10.97 9.56
C LEU A 44 -3.73 9.53 9.95
N ALA A 45 -4.21 8.70 9.01
CA ALA A 45 -4.64 7.33 9.30
C ALA A 45 -3.56 6.29 8.90
N PRO A 46 -3.50 5.78 7.66
CA PRO A 46 -2.55 4.72 7.31
C PRO A 46 -1.07 5.14 7.40
N GLY A 47 -0.74 6.42 7.20
CA GLY A 47 0.61 6.95 7.33
C GLY A 47 1.14 6.84 8.77
N ILE A 48 0.37 7.32 9.75
CA ILE A 48 0.71 7.17 11.18
C ILE A 48 0.70 5.70 11.60
N TRP A 49 -0.25 4.89 11.11
CA TRP A 49 -0.24 3.45 11.37
C TRP A 49 1.04 2.77 10.84
N GLY A 50 1.49 3.15 9.64
CA GLY A 50 2.76 2.69 9.09
C GLY A 50 3.95 3.11 9.95
N ALA A 51 3.95 4.36 10.43
CA ALA A 51 4.98 4.85 11.35
C ALA A 51 5.03 4.00 12.63
N MET A 52 3.88 3.68 13.22
CA MET A 52 3.78 2.84 14.42
C MET A 52 4.34 1.43 14.22
N ASN A 53 4.03 0.80 13.09
CA ASN A 53 4.56 -0.53 12.79
C ASN A 53 6.06 -0.52 12.53
N SER A 54 6.56 0.55 11.88
CA SER A 54 8.00 0.72 11.66
C SER A 54 8.82 0.96 12.94
N LEU A 55 8.17 1.09 14.10
CA LEU A 55 8.85 1.14 15.40
C LEU A 55 9.47 -0.22 15.79
N GLY A 56 9.06 -1.32 15.15
CA GLY A 56 9.35 -2.68 15.59
C GLY A 56 8.39 -3.07 16.71
N GLY A 57 7.67 -4.19 16.55
CA GLY A 57 6.70 -4.65 17.55
C GLY A 57 5.66 -3.60 17.97
N GLY A 58 5.31 -2.64 17.09
CA GLY A 58 4.43 -1.52 17.42
C GLY A 58 4.97 -0.56 18.48
N GLY A 59 6.25 -0.62 18.81
CA GLY A 59 6.89 0.12 19.90
C GLY A 59 6.79 -0.58 21.26
N ASP A 60 6.36 -1.84 21.31
CA ASP A 60 6.41 -2.66 22.52
C ASP A 60 7.83 -3.21 22.76
N GLU A 61 7.99 -3.98 23.84
CA GLU A 61 9.22 -4.68 24.20
C GLU A 61 9.39 -5.99 23.45
N THR A 62 8.28 -6.65 23.09
CA THR A 62 8.30 -7.86 22.27
C THR A 62 7.29 -7.74 21.13
N PRO A 63 7.51 -8.40 19.99
CA PRO A 63 6.70 -8.13 18.81
C PRO A 63 5.40 -8.95 18.80
N TYR A 64 5.22 -9.91 19.72
CA TYR A 64 4.25 -10.99 19.58
C TYR A 64 2.79 -10.54 19.66
N LEU A 65 2.43 -9.75 20.67
CA LEU A 65 1.07 -9.24 20.82
C LEU A 65 0.69 -8.35 19.63
N VAL A 66 1.61 -7.46 19.22
CA VAL A 66 1.36 -6.55 18.11
C VAL A 66 1.29 -7.32 16.79
N ASN A 67 2.12 -8.34 16.60
CA ASN A 67 2.03 -9.21 15.43
C ASN A 67 0.70 -9.98 15.41
N ALA A 68 0.21 -10.49 16.54
CA ALA A 68 -1.12 -11.10 16.61
C ALA A 68 -2.24 -10.10 16.28
N ALA A 69 -2.12 -8.87 16.79
CA ALA A 69 -3.06 -7.79 16.50
C ALA A 69 -3.05 -7.38 15.01
N ASN A 70 -1.87 -7.28 14.39
CA ASN A 70 -1.76 -7.01 12.95
C ASN A 70 -2.32 -8.16 12.12
N ALA A 71 -2.08 -9.42 12.51
CA ALA A 71 -2.69 -10.57 11.85
C ALA A 71 -4.22 -10.48 11.85
N LEU A 72 -4.81 -10.12 13.00
CA LEU A 72 -6.25 -9.87 13.13
C LEU A 72 -6.72 -8.72 12.23
N THR A 73 -5.96 -7.62 12.20
CA THR A 73 -6.22 -6.46 11.32
C THR A 73 -6.32 -6.89 9.86
N PHE A 74 -5.33 -7.63 9.38
CA PHE A 74 -5.28 -8.06 7.98
C PHE A 74 -6.33 -9.12 7.64
N CYS A 75 -6.64 -10.06 8.55
CA CYS A 75 -7.75 -11.00 8.39
C CYS A 75 -9.09 -10.27 8.19
N LEU A 76 -9.38 -9.28 9.03
CA LEU A 76 -10.61 -8.50 8.92
C LEU A 76 -10.58 -7.54 7.72
N MET A 77 -9.39 -7.09 7.32
CA MET A 77 -9.22 -6.28 6.11
C MET A 77 -9.59 -7.04 4.84
N VAL A 78 -9.28 -8.35 4.75
CA VAL A 78 -9.73 -9.20 3.62
C VAL A 78 -11.25 -9.14 3.48
N LEU A 79 -11.97 -9.28 4.59
CA LEU A 79 -13.44 -9.23 4.61
C LEU A 79 -13.97 -7.82 4.29
N SER A 80 -13.42 -6.79 4.92
CA SER A 80 -13.91 -5.42 4.74
C SER A 80 -13.62 -4.86 3.34
N CYS A 81 -12.50 -5.25 2.71
CA CYS A 81 -12.25 -4.99 1.30
C CYS A 81 -13.31 -5.65 0.39
N PHE A 82 -13.66 -6.91 0.66
CA PHE A 82 -14.64 -7.66 -0.14
C PHE A 82 -16.05 -7.04 -0.06
N PHE A 83 -16.48 -6.62 1.14
CA PHE A 83 -17.80 -6.02 1.35
C PHE A 83 -17.84 -4.49 1.18
N GLY A 84 -16.71 -3.84 0.90
CA GLY A 84 -16.61 -2.38 0.82
C GLY A 84 -17.55 -1.75 -0.22
N SER A 85 -17.70 -2.39 -1.38
CA SER A 85 -18.60 -1.95 -2.45
C SER A 85 -20.07 -1.91 -2.02
N VAL A 86 -20.48 -2.87 -1.19
CA VAL A 86 -21.83 -2.92 -0.59
C VAL A 86 -22.04 -1.72 0.33
N ILE A 87 -21.05 -1.42 1.17
CA ILE A 87 -21.10 -0.28 2.11
C ILE A 87 -21.25 1.04 1.34
N VAL A 88 -20.45 1.27 0.29
CA VAL A 88 -20.55 2.48 -0.55
C VAL A 88 -21.93 2.65 -1.16
N ARG A 89 -22.57 1.56 -1.57
CA ARG A 89 -23.93 1.61 -2.14
C ARG A 89 -24.94 2.16 -1.14
N TYR A 90 -24.83 1.83 0.15
CA TYR A 90 -25.80 2.26 1.17
C TYR A 90 -25.52 3.66 1.72
N ILE A 91 -24.26 3.95 2.08
CA ILE A 91 -23.92 5.20 2.79
C ILE A 91 -23.22 6.25 1.92
N GLY A 92 -22.81 5.88 0.70
CA GLY A 92 -22.09 6.74 -0.23
C GLY A 92 -20.59 6.84 0.04
N ILE A 93 -19.83 7.18 -1.01
CA ILE A 93 -18.36 7.13 -0.99
C ILE A 93 -17.72 8.06 0.06
N LYS A 94 -18.28 9.27 0.26
CA LYS A 94 -17.74 10.23 1.24
C LYS A 94 -17.82 9.69 2.67
N TRP A 95 -18.96 9.16 3.07
CA TRP A 95 -19.14 8.64 4.43
C TRP A 95 -18.41 7.32 4.64
N THR A 96 -18.34 6.49 3.60
CA THR A 96 -17.50 5.30 3.59
C THR A 96 -16.04 5.65 3.88
N PHE A 97 -15.51 6.68 3.19
CA PHE A 97 -14.15 7.16 3.40
C PHE A 97 -13.92 7.66 4.84
N ILE A 98 -14.85 8.45 5.39
CA ILE A 98 -14.76 8.96 6.76
C ILE A 98 -14.75 7.81 7.77
N ILE A 99 -15.69 6.86 7.66
CA ILE A 99 -15.75 5.68 8.54
C ILE A 99 -14.45 4.87 8.46
N GLY A 100 -13.87 4.77 7.26
CA GLY A 100 -12.60 4.10 7.06
C GLY A 100 -11.44 4.69 7.89
N THR A 101 -11.47 5.98 8.22
CA THR A 101 -10.43 6.63 9.06
C THR A 101 -10.60 6.37 10.55
N MET A 102 -11.77 5.93 11.03
CA MET A 102 -12.10 5.93 12.45
C MET A 102 -11.44 4.80 13.25
N GLY A 103 -11.14 3.66 12.63
CA GLY A 103 -10.62 2.48 13.34
C GLY A 103 -9.12 2.53 13.68
N TYR A 104 -8.37 3.50 13.13
CA TYR A 104 -6.94 3.64 13.38
C TYR A 104 -6.64 4.16 14.81
N ALA A 105 -7.37 5.18 15.27
CA ALA A 105 -7.15 5.77 16.60
C ALA A 105 -7.34 4.77 17.77
N PRO A 106 -8.38 3.91 17.78
CA PRO A 106 -8.51 2.83 18.77
C PRO A 106 -7.31 1.89 18.82
N PHE A 107 -6.69 1.56 17.68
CA PHE A 107 -5.49 0.71 17.66
C PHE A 107 -4.30 1.39 18.35
N ALA A 108 -4.05 2.68 18.06
CA ALA A 108 -3.02 3.45 18.77
C ALA A 108 -3.33 3.62 20.26
N ALA A 109 -4.59 3.79 20.63
CA ALA A 109 -5.03 3.81 22.02
C ALA A 109 -4.77 2.48 22.73
N GLY A 110 -5.03 1.35 22.04
CA GLY A 110 -4.68 0.02 22.53
C GLY A 110 -3.20 -0.10 22.86
N LEU A 111 -2.32 0.25 21.91
CA LEU A 111 -0.87 0.20 22.10
C LEU A 111 -0.41 1.13 23.24
N TYR A 112 -1.01 2.32 23.37
CA TYR A 112 -0.75 3.21 24.51
C TYR A 112 -1.12 2.56 25.84
N THR A 113 -2.33 2.01 25.97
CA THR A 113 -2.80 1.41 27.23
C THR A 113 -2.01 0.16 27.61
N HIS A 114 -1.61 -0.63 26.61
CA HIS A 114 -0.70 -1.75 26.80
C HIS A 114 0.67 -1.30 27.31
N ASN A 115 1.25 -0.30 26.64
CA ASN A 115 2.56 0.23 27.00
C ASN A 115 2.56 0.82 28.42
N ARG A 116 1.51 1.55 28.80
CA ARG A 116 1.43 2.29 30.07
C ARG A 116 0.90 1.46 31.25
N PHE A 117 -0.07 0.59 31.00
CA PHE A 117 -0.86 -0.12 32.03
C PHE A 117 -0.85 -1.65 31.87
N GLY A 118 -0.38 -2.19 30.75
CA GLY A 118 -0.36 -3.64 30.49
C GLY A 118 -1.72 -4.24 30.11
N PHE A 119 -2.61 -3.46 29.50
CA PHE A 119 -3.91 -3.95 29.04
C PHE A 119 -3.87 -4.44 27.58
N ASP A 120 -3.94 -5.76 27.39
CA ASP A 120 -3.84 -6.38 26.06
C ASP A 120 -5.16 -6.32 25.25
N TRP A 121 -6.31 -6.38 25.93
CA TRP A 121 -7.61 -6.52 25.26
C TRP A 121 -7.93 -5.36 24.31
N LEU A 122 -7.52 -4.14 24.66
CA LEU A 122 -7.77 -2.95 23.84
C LEU A 122 -6.90 -2.94 22.58
N VAL A 123 -5.72 -3.57 22.61
CA VAL A 123 -4.88 -3.76 21.41
C VAL A 123 -5.62 -4.62 20.39
N LEU A 124 -6.18 -5.75 20.84
CA LEU A 124 -6.93 -6.68 19.98
C LEU A 124 -8.24 -6.06 19.47
N LEU A 125 -9.00 -5.40 20.34
CA LEU A 125 -10.22 -4.70 19.92
C LEU A 125 -9.89 -3.56 18.94
N GLY A 126 -8.87 -2.76 19.25
CA GLY A 126 -8.42 -1.67 18.38
C GLY A 126 -7.97 -2.19 17.02
N ALA A 127 -7.25 -3.31 16.98
CA ALA A 127 -6.85 -3.97 15.75
C ALA A 127 -8.04 -4.49 14.93
N ALA A 128 -9.07 -5.03 15.61
CA ALA A 128 -10.28 -5.46 14.93
C ALA A 128 -11.02 -4.29 14.26
N LEU A 129 -11.18 -3.18 15.00
CA LEU A 129 -11.76 -1.94 14.47
C LEU A 129 -10.92 -1.37 13.33
N CYS A 130 -9.60 -1.38 13.47
CA CYS A 130 -8.66 -0.94 12.44
C CYS A 130 -8.75 -1.78 11.18
N GLY A 131 -8.82 -3.11 11.27
CA GLY A 131 -8.93 -3.98 10.09
C GLY A 131 -10.23 -3.78 9.32
N LEU A 132 -11.35 -3.66 10.04
CA LEU A 132 -12.64 -3.34 9.45
C LEU A 132 -12.64 -1.97 8.78
N SER A 133 -12.09 -0.94 9.43
CA SER A 133 -12.05 0.41 8.87
C SER A 133 -11.04 0.54 7.72
N ALA A 134 -9.88 -0.13 7.81
CA ALA A 134 -8.81 -0.04 6.82
C ALA A 134 -9.26 -0.54 5.46
N GLY A 135 -9.89 -1.71 5.36
CA GLY A 135 -10.33 -2.22 4.05
C GLY A 135 -11.39 -1.33 3.41
N ILE A 136 -12.29 -0.75 4.22
CA ILE A 136 -13.25 0.27 3.78
C ILE A 136 -12.52 1.52 3.27
N PHE A 137 -11.52 1.99 4.02
CA PHE A 137 -10.71 3.16 3.68
C PHE A 137 -9.99 3.00 2.35
N TRP A 138 -9.21 1.93 2.18
CA TRP A 138 -8.40 1.68 1.00
C TRP A 138 -9.25 1.55 -0.26
N MET A 139 -10.40 0.88 -0.16
CA MET A 139 -11.33 0.78 -1.28
C MET A 139 -11.92 2.15 -1.63
N ALA A 140 -12.40 2.91 -0.63
CA ALA A 140 -13.01 4.22 -0.87
C ALA A 140 -11.99 5.23 -1.44
N GLU A 141 -10.77 5.19 -0.91
CA GLU A 141 -9.64 5.97 -1.39
C GLU A 141 -9.33 5.66 -2.86
N ALA A 142 -9.14 4.38 -3.21
CA ALA A 142 -8.81 3.98 -4.57
C ALA A 142 -9.87 4.49 -5.56
N ALA A 143 -11.15 4.36 -5.21
CA ALA A 143 -12.25 4.85 -6.02
C ALA A 143 -12.22 6.39 -6.19
N ILE A 144 -11.96 7.14 -5.12
CA ILE A 144 -11.84 8.61 -5.17
C ILE A 144 -10.62 9.02 -6.01
N ALA A 145 -9.48 8.37 -5.79
CA ALA A 145 -8.21 8.67 -6.46
C ALA A 145 -8.27 8.45 -7.97
N LEU A 146 -9.06 7.46 -8.42
CA LEU A 146 -9.26 7.18 -9.84
C LEU A 146 -10.34 8.06 -10.48
N ALA A 147 -11.45 8.33 -9.78
CA ALA A 147 -12.61 9.00 -10.39
C ALA A 147 -12.56 10.54 -10.35
N TYR A 148 -11.89 11.13 -9.36
CA TYR A 148 -11.88 12.58 -9.17
C TYR A 148 -11.01 13.34 -10.18
N PRO A 149 -9.76 12.93 -10.47
CA PRO A 149 -8.91 13.69 -11.38
C PRO A 149 -9.38 13.61 -12.84
N GLU A 150 -8.97 14.60 -13.61
CA GLU A 150 -9.03 14.57 -15.07
C GLU A 150 -8.02 13.55 -15.64
N PRO A 151 -8.33 12.82 -16.74
CA PRO A 151 -7.43 11.81 -17.32
C PRO A 151 -6.00 12.33 -17.56
N HIS A 152 -5.88 13.57 -18.05
CA HIS A 152 -4.57 14.20 -18.31
C HIS A 152 -3.81 14.61 -17.02
N ASN A 153 -4.48 14.66 -15.87
CA ASN A 153 -3.92 15.11 -14.59
C ASN A 153 -3.84 13.98 -13.54
N GLN A 154 -4.32 12.79 -13.87
CA GLN A 154 -4.40 11.63 -12.96
C GLN A 154 -3.04 11.27 -12.35
N GLY A 155 -1.96 11.26 -13.13
CA GLY A 155 -0.62 10.97 -12.63
C GLY A 155 -0.11 12.00 -11.59
N ARG A 156 -0.34 13.30 -11.82
CA ARG A 156 0.05 14.36 -10.87
C ARG A 156 -0.77 14.30 -9.59
N PHE A 157 -2.07 14.04 -9.72
CA PHE A 157 -2.96 13.82 -8.58
C PHE A 157 -2.47 12.66 -7.71
N LEU A 158 -2.20 11.50 -8.33
CA LEU A 158 -1.74 10.30 -7.64
C LEU A 158 -0.37 10.51 -6.99
N GLY A 159 0.58 11.13 -7.68
CA GLY A 159 1.91 11.42 -7.12
C GLY A 159 1.87 12.37 -5.91
N PHE A 160 1.07 13.45 -6.00
CA PHE A 160 0.89 14.39 -4.90
C PHE A 160 0.23 13.72 -3.69
N TRP A 161 -0.83 12.96 -3.91
CA TRP A 161 -1.53 12.20 -2.88
C TRP A 161 -0.63 11.17 -2.18
N LEU A 162 0.11 10.36 -2.95
CA LEU A 162 0.96 9.29 -2.41
C LEU A 162 2.07 9.85 -1.51
N SER A 163 2.54 11.07 -1.80
CA SER A 163 3.55 11.76 -1.00
C SER A 163 3.11 11.97 0.46
N PHE A 164 1.82 12.17 0.72
CA PHE A 164 1.30 12.32 2.09
C PHE A 164 1.39 11.02 2.89
N ARG A 165 1.14 9.87 2.27
CA ARG A 165 1.26 8.57 2.93
C ARG A 165 2.70 8.33 3.39
N VAL A 166 3.66 8.54 2.50
CA VAL A 166 5.09 8.41 2.82
C VAL A 166 5.54 9.47 3.83
N GLY A 167 5.02 10.69 3.70
CA GLY A 167 5.24 11.77 4.67
C GLY A 167 4.80 11.40 6.09
N GLY A 168 3.68 10.69 6.24
CA GLY A 168 3.21 10.19 7.54
C GLY A 168 4.22 9.27 8.22
N GLN A 169 4.80 8.35 7.46
CA GLN A 169 5.85 7.45 7.96
C GLN A 169 7.11 8.23 8.38
N ILE A 170 7.58 9.16 7.54
CA ILE A 170 8.78 9.96 7.82
C ILE A 170 8.58 10.84 9.06
N VAL A 171 7.45 11.55 9.16
CA VAL A 171 7.15 12.41 10.30
C VAL A 171 6.99 11.59 11.57
N GLY A 172 6.28 10.46 11.53
CA GLY A 172 6.14 9.59 12.69
C GLY A 172 7.46 8.98 13.15
N GLY A 173 8.34 8.58 12.22
CA GLY A 173 9.70 8.13 12.52
C GLY A 173 10.56 9.25 13.14
N ALA A 174 10.46 10.48 12.62
CA ALA A 174 11.18 11.64 13.15
C ALA A 174 10.72 12.01 14.57
N VAL A 175 9.41 12.02 14.84
CA VAL A 175 8.85 12.24 16.18
C VAL A 175 9.36 11.17 17.15
N ASN A 176 9.33 9.90 16.74
CA ASN A 176 9.80 8.81 17.57
C ASN A 176 11.31 8.92 17.89
N LEU A 177 12.12 9.24 16.88
CA LEU A 177 13.56 9.45 17.05
C LEU A 177 13.85 10.61 17.99
N GLY A 178 13.20 11.75 17.81
CA GLY A 178 13.38 12.93 18.67
C GLY A 178 13.08 12.65 20.13
N ILE A 179 12.02 11.88 20.41
CA ILE A 179 11.60 11.55 21.79
C ILE A 179 12.51 10.49 22.43
N ASN A 180 12.99 9.50 21.66
CA ASN A 180 13.72 8.37 22.22
C ASN A 180 15.25 8.44 22.03
N ILE A 181 15.79 9.54 21.50
CA ILE A 181 17.23 9.68 21.19
C ILE A 181 18.17 9.37 22.35
N LYS A 182 17.73 9.61 23.60
CA LYS A 182 18.52 9.39 24.82
C LYS A 182 18.39 7.98 25.41
N ARG A 183 17.53 7.11 24.87
CA ARG A 183 17.24 5.77 25.43
C ARG A 183 18.03 4.70 24.68
N ASN A 184 19.15 4.28 25.28
CA ASN A 184 20.11 3.34 24.71
C ASN A 184 19.90 1.87 25.13
N THR A 185 18.75 1.54 25.72
CA THR A 185 18.42 0.18 26.13
C THR A 185 17.33 -0.42 25.23
N ALA A 186 17.22 -1.74 25.23
CA ALA A 186 16.03 -2.43 24.75
C ALA A 186 14.81 -2.09 25.64
N GLY A 187 13.61 -2.42 25.15
CA GLY A 187 12.35 -2.19 25.87
C GLY A 187 11.39 -1.28 25.10
N LYS A 188 10.34 -0.80 25.75
CA LYS A 188 9.21 -0.13 25.08
C LYS A 188 9.52 1.30 24.64
N VAL A 189 8.97 1.73 23.51
CA VAL A 189 8.96 3.14 23.06
C VAL A 189 8.21 4.02 24.05
N SER A 190 8.58 5.30 24.16
CA SER A 190 7.91 6.25 25.07
C SER A 190 6.41 6.36 24.77
N TYR A 191 5.58 6.30 25.81
CA TYR A 191 4.12 6.42 25.68
C TYR A 191 3.68 7.78 25.10
N THR A 192 4.51 8.83 25.21
CA THR A 192 4.27 10.15 24.60
C THR A 192 4.12 10.04 23.08
N VAL A 193 4.85 9.12 22.43
CA VAL A 193 4.76 8.89 20.98
C VAL A 193 3.34 8.44 20.62
N PHE A 194 2.75 7.51 21.37
CA PHE A 194 1.38 7.04 21.11
C PHE A 194 0.33 8.13 21.37
N ILE A 195 0.51 9.00 22.36
CA ILE A 195 -0.42 10.13 22.58
C ILE A 195 -0.46 11.02 21.33
N ILE A 196 0.70 11.36 20.75
CA ILE A 196 0.77 12.15 19.52
C ILE A 196 0.05 11.43 18.38
N PHE A 197 0.30 10.13 18.21
CA PHE A 197 -0.34 9.33 17.16
C PHE A 197 -1.86 9.23 17.31
N ILE A 198 -2.36 9.05 18.54
CA ILE A 198 -3.81 9.04 18.84
C ILE A 198 -4.43 10.38 18.46
N VAL A 199 -3.82 11.50 18.85
CA VAL A 199 -4.33 12.85 18.53
C VAL A 199 -4.38 13.05 17.01
N LEU A 200 -3.31 12.68 16.29
CA LEU A 200 -3.28 12.78 14.82
C LEU A 200 -4.35 11.89 14.16
N GLN A 201 -4.46 10.63 14.56
CA GLN A 201 -5.46 9.71 13.99
C GLN A 201 -6.89 10.13 14.31
N ALA A 202 -7.14 10.69 15.50
CA ALA A 202 -8.45 11.20 15.89
C ALA A 202 -8.90 12.39 15.04
N LEU A 203 -7.98 13.14 14.42
CA LEU A 203 -8.29 14.21 13.46
C LEU A 203 -8.68 13.68 12.07
N GLY A 204 -8.39 12.42 11.75
CA GLY A 204 -8.64 11.80 10.44
C GLY A 204 -10.11 11.93 9.98
N PRO A 205 -11.12 11.56 10.80
CA PRO A 205 -12.52 11.68 10.41
C PRO A 205 -12.94 13.13 10.14
N PHE A 206 -12.40 14.08 10.91
CA PHE A 206 -12.70 15.51 10.74
C PHE A 206 -12.07 16.07 9.47
N ALA A 207 -10.84 15.65 9.13
CA ALA A 207 -10.24 15.96 7.84
C ALA A 207 -11.09 15.38 6.69
N GLY A 208 -11.61 14.15 6.84
CA GLY A 208 -12.50 13.53 5.86
C GLY A 208 -13.82 14.28 5.63
N LEU A 209 -14.33 15.04 6.62
CA LEU A 209 -15.52 15.89 6.45
C LEU A 209 -15.30 17.01 5.43
N LEU A 210 -14.06 17.45 5.22
CA LEU A 210 -13.69 18.47 4.24
C LEU A 210 -13.72 17.95 2.80
N LEU A 211 -13.75 16.61 2.61
CA LEU A 211 -13.80 16.02 1.28
C LEU A 211 -15.13 16.34 0.58
N ASN A 212 -15.08 16.73 -0.69
CA ASN A 212 -16.31 16.96 -1.44
C ASN A 212 -16.99 15.64 -1.82
N LYS A 213 -18.32 15.65 -1.86
CA LYS A 213 -19.09 14.58 -2.51
C LYS A 213 -18.80 14.60 -4.02
N PRO A 214 -18.83 13.45 -4.72
CA PRO A 214 -18.54 13.39 -6.16
C PRO A 214 -19.31 14.43 -6.99
N SER A 215 -20.61 14.63 -6.69
CA SER A 215 -21.47 15.59 -7.38
C SER A 215 -21.10 17.07 -7.17
N ARG A 216 -20.22 17.39 -6.22
CA ARG A 216 -19.76 18.76 -5.93
C ARG A 216 -18.35 19.03 -6.43
N VAL A 217 -17.64 18.00 -6.90
CA VAL A 217 -16.30 18.15 -7.48
C VAL A 217 -16.43 18.84 -8.83
N GLN A 218 -15.59 19.83 -9.06
CA GLN A 218 -15.51 20.59 -10.29
C GLN A 218 -14.17 20.30 -10.95
N ARG A 219 -14.22 19.66 -12.12
CA ARG A 219 -13.05 19.38 -12.96
C ARG A 219 -12.78 20.55 -13.90
N THR A 220 -11.52 20.73 -14.30
CA THR A 220 -11.10 21.78 -15.25
C THR A 220 -11.63 21.54 -16.67
N ASP A 221 -11.94 20.29 -17.01
CA ASP A 221 -12.58 19.88 -18.26
C ASP A 221 -14.11 20.09 -18.27
N GLY A 222 -14.70 20.56 -17.17
CA GLY A 222 -16.14 20.80 -17.04
C GLY A 222 -17.00 19.55 -16.91
N LEU A 223 -16.42 18.35 -16.95
CA LEU A 223 -17.17 17.11 -16.82
C LEU A 223 -17.48 16.79 -15.34
N PRO A 224 -18.69 16.30 -15.02
CA PRO A 224 -19.03 15.92 -13.66
C PRO A 224 -18.37 14.59 -13.27
N VAL A 225 -17.90 14.48 -12.03
CA VAL A 225 -17.40 13.21 -11.49
C VAL A 225 -18.57 12.25 -11.25
N ARG A 226 -18.60 11.15 -12.00
CA ARG A 226 -19.61 10.10 -11.88
C ARG A 226 -19.02 8.91 -11.11
N LEU A 227 -19.29 8.85 -9.82
CA LEU A 227 -18.89 7.74 -8.94
C LEU A 227 -20.16 7.04 -8.45
N ARG A 228 -20.66 6.09 -9.24
CA ARG A 228 -21.82 5.24 -8.91
C ARG A 228 -21.46 3.79 -9.15
N ILE A 229 -21.70 2.94 -8.16
CA ILE A 229 -21.61 1.48 -8.33
C ILE A 229 -22.92 1.05 -8.99
N THR A 230 -22.91 0.95 -10.31
CA THR A 230 -24.09 0.57 -11.13
C THR A 230 -24.20 -0.92 -11.39
N GLN A 231 -23.13 -1.69 -11.20
CA GLN A 231 -23.14 -3.14 -11.40
C GLN A 231 -23.69 -3.89 -10.16
N SER A 232 -24.33 -5.04 -10.40
CA SER A 232 -24.77 -5.93 -9.32
C SER A 232 -23.54 -6.45 -8.54
N PRO A 233 -23.52 -6.38 -7.20
CA PRO A 233 -22.40 -6.88 -6.40
C PRO A 233 -22.03 -8.34 -6.72
N TRP A 234 -23.02 -9.16 -7.07
CA TRP A 234 -22.82 -10.57 -7.41
C TRP A 234 -22.12 -10.76 -8.75
N THR A 235 -22.38 -9.89 -9.73
CA THR A 235 -21.67 -9.92 -11.02
C THR A 235 -20.21 -9.55 -10.80
N GLU A 236 -19.94 -8.50 -10.03
CA GLU A 236 -18.57 -8.06 -9.73
C GLU A 236 -17.78 -9.15 -8.97
N VAL A 237 -18.39 -9.78 -7.96
CA VAL A 237 -17.80 -10.91 -7.23
C VAL A 237 -17.49 -12.08 -8.17
N ARG A 238 -18.40 -12.41 -9.09
CA ARG A 238 -18.20 -13.49 -10.07
C ARG A 238 -17.03 -13.21 -11.00
N GLU A 239 -16.95 -12.00 -11.56
CA GLU A 239 -15.87 -11.62 -12.47
C GLU A 239 -14.53 -11.50 -11.74
N MET A 240 -14.50 -10.95 -10.53
CA MET A 240 -13.31 -10.98 -9.67
C MET A 240 -12.85 -12.41 -9.38
N THR A 241 -13.78 -13.32 -9.08
CA THR A 241 -13.44 -14.73 -8.81
C THR A 241 -12.85 -15.40 -10.04
N LYS A 242 -13.47 -15.23 -11.23
CA LYS A 242 -12.91 -15.74 -12.49
C LYS A 242 -11.50 -15.20 -12.75
N LEU A 243 -11.31 -13.90 -12.52
CA LEU A 243 -10.04 -13.23 -12.73
C LEU A 243 -8.95 -13.69 -11.74
N PHE A 244 -9.32 -13.96 -10.49
CA PHE A 244 -8.43 -14.56 -9.50
C PHE A 244 -7.90 -15.92 -9.97
N PHE A 245 -8.77 -16.75 -10.55
CA PHE A 245 -8.40 -18.04 -11.13
C PHE A 245 -7.80 -17.94 -12.55
N SER A 246 -7.56 -16.74 -13.07
CA SER A 246 -6.87 -16.57 -14.34
C SER A 246 -5.41 -17.02 -14.23
N ARG A 247 -4.91 -17.63 -15.30
CA ARG A 247 -3.54 -18.16 -15.35
C ARG A 247 -2.49 -17.11 -14.98
N ASN A 248 -2.60 -15.90 -15.52
CA ASN A 248 -1.63 -14.84 -15.30
C ASN A 248 -1.64 -14.33 -13.85
N PHE A 249 -2.83 -14.23 -13.24
CA PHE A 249 -2.95 -13.79 -11.85
C PHE A 249 -2.41 -14.86 -10.89
N LEU A 250 -2.84 -16.12 -11.04
CA LEU A 250 -2.37 -17.23 -10.19
C LEU A 250 -0.85 -17.43 -10.23
N LEU A 251 -0.23 -17.24 -11.39
CA LEU A 251 1.23 -17.33 -11.52
C LEU A 251 1.98 -16.19 -10.80
N ILE A 252 1.31 -15.08 -10.50
CA ILE A 252 1.90 -13.95 -9.77
C ILE A 252 1.58 -13.98 -8.28
N VAL A 253 0.56 -14.71 -7.85
CA VAL A 253 0.23 -14.86 -6.42
C VAL A 253 1.45 -15.20 -5.56
N PRO A 254 2.34 -16.14 -5.92
CA PRO A 254 3.54 -16.41 -5.13
C PRO A 254 4.47 -15.19 -4.97
N LEU A 255 4.60 -14.37 -6.02
CA LEU A 255 5.38 -13.13 -5.96
C LEU A 255 4.71 -12.08 -5.08
N ILE A 256 3.38 -11.91 -5.19
CA ILE A 256 2.59 -11.03 -4.30
C ILE A 256 2.82 -11.43 -2.85
N SER A 257 2.59 -12.71 -2.55
CA SER A 257 2.66 -13.24 -1.20
C SER A 257 4.05 -13.04 -0.60
N GLN A 258 5.12 -13.39 -1.33
CA GLN A 258 6.47 -13.20 -0.84
C GLN A 258 6.83 -11.73 -0.61
N ALA A 259 6.43 -10.83 -1.53
CA ALA A 259 6.74 -9.40 -1.39
C ALA A 259 6.19 -8.89 -0.06
N VAL A 260 4.89 -9.10 0.21
CA VAL A 260 4.27 -8.55 1.43
C VAL A 260 4.52 -9.37 2.69
N TYR A 261 4.83 -10.66 2.56
CA TYR A 261 5.24 -11.47 3.69
C TYR A 261 6.49 -10.89 4.37
N SER A 262 7.40 -10.31 3.59
CA SER A 262 8.63 -9.72 4.11
C SER A 262 8.42 -8.59 5.13
N GLU A 263 7.25 -7.92 5.12
CA GLU A 263 6.97 -6.78 6.00
C GLU A 263 7.10 -7.13 7.49
N ALA A 264 6.38 -8.16 7.95
CA ALA A 264 6.44 -8.57 9.35
C ALA A 264 7.83 -9.09 9.76
N VAL A 265 8.57 -9.67 8.81
CA VAL A 265 9.95 -10.16 9.03
C VAL A 265 10.88 -8.98 9.33
N MET A 266 10.80 -7.90 8.55
CA MET A 266 11.63 -6.71 8.74
C MET A 266 11.36 -6.03 10.08
N PHE A 267 10.09 -5.85 10.42
CA PHE A 267 9.72 -5.18 11.66
C PHE A 267 10.00 -6.04 12.90
N SER A 268 9.83 -7.36 12.81
CA SER A 268 10.21 -8.27 13.90
C SER A 268 11.73 -8.35 14.07
N TYR A 269 12.49 -8.37 12.97
CA TYR A 269 13.95 -8.28 13.00
C TYR A 269 14.43 -6.99 13.67
N GLN A 270 13.82 -5.86 13.33
CA GLN A 270 14.13 -4.59 13.98
C GLN A 270 13.81 -4.63 15.49
N ASP A 271 12.70 -5.25 15.87
CA ASP A 271 12.25 -5.32 17.27
C ASP A 271 13.18 -6.14 18.16
N LEU A 272 13.57 -7.33 17.67
CA LEU A 272 14.29 -8.32 18.47
C LEU A 272 15.76 -7.97 18.69
N TRP A 273 16.40 -7.30 17.74
CA TRP A 273 17.87 -7.20 17.69
C TRP A 273 18.42 -5.79 17.93
N PHE A 274 17.58 -4.79 18.22
CA PHE A 274 18.00 -3.39 18.33
C PHE A 274 17.45 -2.66 19.56
N SER A 275 18.22 -1.70 20.06
CA SER A 275 17.80 -0.76 21.12
C SER A 275 16.69 0.18 20.66
N VAL A 276 15.95 0.80 21.59
CA VAL A 276 14.84 1.72 21.26
C VAL A 276 15.27 2.85 20.32
N ARG A 277 16.43 3.48 20.57
CA ARG A 277 16.92 4.58 19.73
C ARG A 277 17.40 4.10 18.35
N ALA A 278 17.98 2.90 18.26
CA ALA A 278 18.33 2.28 16.98
C ALA A 278 17.07 1.98 16.14
N ARG A 279 16.02 1.41 16.76
CA ARG A 279 14.71 1.21 16.11
C ARG A 279 14.11 2.53 15.61
N ALA A 280 14.22 3.59 16.42
CA ALA A 280 13.72 4.90 16.04
C ALA A 280 14.45 5.50 14.82
N LEU A 281 15.77 5.33 14.76
CA LEU A 281 16.56 5.70 13.58
C LEU A 281 16.17 4.85 12.36
N GLY A 282 15.98 3.54 12.55
CA GLY A 282 15.51 2.61 11.52
C GLY A 282 14.18 3.05 10.90
N SER A 283 13.19 3.34 11.74
CA SER A 283 11.88 3.86 11.33
C SER A 283 12.00 5.11 10.44
N PHE A 284 12.79 6.10 10.86
CA PHE A 284 12.98 7.35 10.09
C PHE A 284 13.68 7.10 8.74
N LEU A 285 14.81 6.38 8.75
CA LEU A 285 15.59 6.12 7.53
C LEU A 285 14.87 5.18 6.55
N SER A 286 14.07 4.24 7.06
CA SER A 286 13.27 3.30 6.25
C SER A 286 12.31 4.06 5.31
N GLY A 287 11.64 5.09 5.81
CA GLY A 287 10.74 5.93 5.00
C GLY A 287 11.48 6.72 3.91
N ILE A 288 12.66 7.25 4.23
CA ILE A 288 13.50 7.99 3.26
C ILE A 288 14.00 7.06 2.15
N ILE A 289 14.52 5.88 2.51
CA ILE A 289 15.02 4.92 1.54
C ILE A 289 13.91 4.41 0.64
N ALA A 290 12.74 4.08 1.21
CA ALA A 290 11.58 3.66 0.43
C ALA A 290 11.16 4.76 -0.57
N LEU A 291 11.13 6.03 -0.14
CA LEU A 291 10.81 7.15 -1.03
C LEU A 291 11.81 7.26 -2.19
N ILE A 292 13.11 7.28 -1.90
CA ILE A 292 14.15 7.49 -2.91
C ILE A 292 14.17 6.34 -3.91
N LEU A 293 14.25 5.10 -3.43
CA LEU A 293 14.37 3.93 -4.31
C LEU A 293 13.09 3.66 -5.09
N GLY A 294 11.92 3.92 -4.50
CA GLY A 294 10.65 3.86 -5.21
C GLY A 294 10.60 4.84 -6.38
N ASN A 295 11.04 6.09 -6.18
CA ASN A 295 11.07 7.08 -7.26
C ASN A 295 12.11 6.75 -8.34
N ILE A 296 13.30 6.26 -7.97
CA ILE A 296 14.32 5.85 -8.94
C ILE A 296 13.81 4.71 -9.81
N LEU A 297 13.23 3.66 -9.21
CA LEU A 297 12.71 2.54 -9.97
C LEU A 297 11.51 2.94 -10.83
N GLY A 298 10.61 3.77 -10.30
CA GLY A 298 9.46 4.29 -11.06
C GLY A 298 9.92 5.07 -12.29
N ALA A 299 10.85 6.01 -12.10
CA ALA A 299 11.43 6.78 -13.21
C ALA A 299 12.14 5.88 -14.24
N PHE A 300 12.81 4.81 -13.79
CA PHE A 300 13.38 3.83 -14.72
C PHE A 300 12.29 3.05 -15.47
N LEU A 301 11.23 2.61 -14.79
CA LEU A 301 10.11 1.86 -15.39
C LEU A 301 9.24 2.69 -16.33
N ASP A 302 9.28 4.01 -16.26
CA ASP A 302 8.52 4.89 -17.16
C ASP A 302 9.33 5.36 -18.39
N ARG A 303 10.63 5.04 -18.46
CA ARG A 303 11.52 5.40 -19.57
C ARG A 303 11.10 4.79 -20.91
N LYS A 304 10.67 5.64 -21.86
CA LYS A 304 10.23 5.21 -23.21
C LYS A 304 11.37 4.96 -24.20
N ASP A 305 12.59 5.38 -23.87
CA ASP A 305 13.82 5.15 -24.65
C ASP A 305 14.26 3.67 -24.65
N ILE A 306 13.80 2.88 -23.68
CA ILE A 306 14.11 1.47 -23.55
C ILE A 306 12.85 0.63 -23.82
N ALA A 307 12.95 -0.33 -24.74
CA ALA A 307 11.84 -1.24 -25.04
C ALA A 307 11.30 -1.94 -23.77
N LEU A 308 9.97 -2.00 -23.65
CA LEU A 308 9.24 -2.57 -22.50
C LEU A 308 9.80 -3.94 -22.07
N LYS A 309 10.02 -4.83 -23.04
CA LYS A 309 10.62 -6.17 -22.83
C LYS A 309 11.97 -6.12 -22.12
N LYS A 310 12.89 -5.25 -22.56
CA LYS A 310 14.25 -5.17 -22.02
C LYS A 310 14.23 -4.61 -20.61
N ARG A 311 13.50 -3.51 -20.43
CA ARG A 311 13.35 -2.84 -19.14
C ARG A 311 12.71 -3.74 -18.09
N ASN A 312 11.59 -4.38 -18.42
CA ASN A 312 10.89 -5.31 -17.53
C ASN A 312 11.78 -6.47 -17.07
N ARG A 313 12.44 -7.16 -18.01
CA ARG A 313 13.33 -8.28 -17.68
C ARG A 313 14.55 -7.85 -16.88
N PHE A 314 15.14 -6.70 -17.21
CA PHE A 314 16.25 -6.15 -16.45
C PHE A 314 15.83 -5.85 -15.00
N THR A 315 14.69 -5.18 -14.80
CA THR A 315 14.16 -4.92 -13.47
C THR A 315 13.90 -6.21 -12.70
N PHE A 316 13.28 -7.22 -13.32
CA PHE A 316 13.05 -8.52 -12.70
C PHE A 316 14.33 -9.14 -12.15
N PHE A 317 15.36 -9.27 -12.98
CA PHE A 317 16.61 -9.91 -12.56
C PHE A 317 17.32 -9.11 -11.48
N ILE A 318 17.40 -7.79 -11.59
CA ILE A 318 18.08 -6.95 -10.59
C ILE A 318 17.34 -7.00 -9.25
N VAL A 319 16.03 -6.76 -9.25
CA VAL A 319 15.24 -6.69 -8.01
C VAL A 319 15.23 -8.05 -7.29
N LEU A 320 15.06 -9.16 -8.03
CA LEU A 320 15.02 -10.47 -7.40
C LEU A 320 16.41 -10.99 -7.03
N ALA A 321 17.47 -10.67 -7.78
CA ALA A 321 18.84 -11.03 -7.40
C ALA A 321 19.30 -10.28 -6.14
N LEU A 322 19.02 -8.98 -6.04
CA LEU A 322 19.31 -8.20 -4.83
C LEU A 322 18.58 -8.76 -3.62
N GLN A 323 17.29 -9.08 -3.76
CA GLN A 323 16.53 -9.75 -2.70
C GLN A 323 17.15 -11.08 -2.28
N GLY A 324 17.53 -11.94 -3.23
CA GLY A 324 18.21 -13.19 -2.93
C GLY A 324 19.48 -12.96 -2.09
N GLY A 325 20.29 -11.97 -2.46
CA GLY A 325 21.48 -11.58 -1.70
C GLY A 325 21.15 -11.11 -0.28
N TRP A 326 20.13 -10.27 -0.10
CA TRP A 326 19.72 -9.79 1.21
C TRP A 326 19.09 -10.88 2.08
N TRP A 327 18.34 -11.82 1.50
CA TRP A 327 17.81 -12.98 2.24
C TRP A 327 18.90 -13.94 2.67
N ILE A 328 19.93 -14.16 1.85
CA ILE A 328 21.12 -14.91 2.25
C ILE A 328 21.82 -14.22 3.44
N TRP A 329 22.08 -12.91 3.31
CA TRP A 329 22.70 -12.13 4.38
C TRP A 329 21.87 -12.17 5.68
N GLY A 330 20.55 -11.99 5.57
CA GLY A 330 19.64 -12.06 6.71
C GLY A 330 19.61 -13.43 7.36
N THR A 331 19.60 -14.50 6.58
CA THR A 331 19.65 -15.87 7.10
C THR A 331 20.92 -16.10 7.91
N ILE A 332 22.08 -15.67 7.41
CA ILE A 332 23.37 -15.78 8.12
C ILE A 332 23.32 -15.03 9.45
N LEU A 333 22.89 -13.75 9.44
CA LEU A 333 22.87 -12.93 10.64
C LEU A 333 21.89 -13.44 11.69
N VAL A 334 20.67 -13.78 11.28
CA VAL A 334 19.65 -14.25 12.22
C VAL A 334 20.03 -15.60 12.83
N THR A 335 20.72 -16.47 12.10
CA THR A 335 21.26 -17.73 12.65
C THR A 335 22.33 -17.49 13.71
N GLU A 336 23.17 -16.47 13.51
CA GLU A 336 24.15 -16.03 14.50
C GLU A 336 23.43 -15.44 15.73
N PHE A 337 22.51 -14.50 15.49
CA PHE A 337 21.82 -13.76 16.55
C PHE A 337 20.93 -14.65 17.41
N HIS A 338 20.31 -15.69 16.84
CA HIS A 338 19.55 -16.66 17.62
C HIS A 338 20.40 -17.41 18.65
N LYS A 339 21.72 -17.54 18.42
CA LYS A 339 22.67 -18.16 19.37
C LYS A 339 23.23 -17.14 20.36
N THR A 340 23.57 -15.95 19.88
CA THR A 340 24.26 -14.93 20.69
C THR A 340 23.32 -13.98 21.43
N ASN A 341 22.04 -13.95 21.06
CA ASN A 341 21.00 -13.05 21.55
C ASN A 341 21.45 -11.59 21.74
N PRO A 342 21.97 -10.93 20.69
CA PRO A 342 22.48 -9.58 20.79
C PRO A 342 21.34 -8.56 20.81
N SER A 343 21.58 -7.40 21.41
CA SER A 343 20.73 -6.22 21.26
C SER A 343 21.63 -5.04 20.89
N TYR A 344 21.69 -4.70 19.61
CA TYR A 344 22.59 -3.65 19.10
C TYR A 344 22.03 -2.25 19.32
N ASP A 345 22.86 -1.40 19.89
CA ASP A 345 22.74 0.04 19.83
C ASP A 345 23.63 0.63 18.74
N TRP A 346 23.36 1.86 18.27
CA TRP A 346 24.15 2.49 17.20
C TRP A 346 25.62 2.78 17.57
N VAL A 347 25.98 2.70 18.86
CA VAL A 347 27.38 2.82 19.31
C VAL A 347 28.11 1.48 19.35
N ASP A 348 27.37 0.37 19.21
CA ASP A 348 27.94 -0.95 19.44
C ASP A 348 28.72 -1.46 18.22
N PRO A 349 29.86 -2.15 18.43
CA PRO A 349 30.56 -2.85 17.38
C PRO A 349 29.64 -3.87 16.68
N GLY A 350 29.55 -3.80 15.36
CA GLY A 350 28.68 -4.69 14.58
C GLY A 350 27.27 -4.15 14.33
N PHE A 351 26.89 -3.00 14.89
CA PHE A 351 25.63 -2.33 14.53
C PHE A 351 25.50 -2.12 13.02
N GLY A 352 26.56 -1.63 12.37
CA GLY A 352 26.54 -1.32 10.94
C GLY A 352 26.13 -2.50 10.05
N ARG A 353 26.64 -3.72 10.34
CA ARG A 353 26.27 -4.91 9.57
C ARG A 353 24.81 -5.32 9.78
N ALA A 354 24.31 -5.22 11.01
CA ALA A 354 22.95 -5.63 11.34
C ALA A 354 21.92 -4.60 10.82
N PHE A 355 22.24 -3.32 11.00
CA PHE A 355 21.36 -2.21 10.67
C PHE A 355 21.29 -1.94 9.16
N ALA A 356 22.41 -2.07 8.44
CA ALA A 356 22.41 -1.98 6.98
C ALA A 356 21.50 -3.04 6.35
N LEU A 357 21.51 -4.28 6.87
CA LEU A 357 20.58 -5.31 6.42
C LEU A 357 19.13 -4.86 6.56
N PHE A 358 18.72 -4.32 7.72
CA PHE A 358 17.35 -3.83 7.91
C PHE A 358 16.96 -2.81 6.82
N LEU A 359 17.81 -1.82 6.57
CA LEU A 359 17.58 -0.80 5.54
C LEU A 359 17.50 -1.41 4.12
N PHE A 360 18.32 -2.42 3.83
CA PHE A 360 18.30 -3.12 2.55
C PHE A 360 17.08 -4.03 2.38
N LEU A 361 16.59 -4.64 3.47
CA LEU A 361 15.33 -5.38 3.42
C LEU A 361 14.17 -4.44 3.10
N VAL A 362 14.11 -3.25 3.72
CA VAL A 362 13.10 -2.22 3.41
C VAL A 362 13.21 -1.77 1.96
N ALA A 363 14.44 -1.52 1.48
CA ALA A 363 14.71 -1.21 0.08
C ALA A 363 14.17 -2.31 -0.84
N GLY A 364 14.42 -3.58 -0.51
CA GLY A 364 13.95 -4.72 -1.29
C GLY A 364 12.44 -4.88 -1.30
N PHE A 365 11.79 -4.68 -0.16
CA PHE A 365 10.34 -4.63 -0.07
C PHE A 365 9.79 -3.57 -1.02
N GLN A 366 10.31 -2.33 -0.93
CA GLN A 366 9.81 -1.23 -1.75
C GLN A 366 10.01 -1.44 -3.26
N LEU A 367 11.20 -1.91 -3.65
CA LEU A 367 11.52 -2.19 -5.07
C LEU A 367 10.65 -3.32 -5.61
N ASN A 368 10.46 -4.40 -4.84
CA ASN A 368 9.60 -5.52 -5.24
C ASN A 368 8.15 -5.09 -5.35
N TYR A 369 7.67 -4.32 -4.36
CA TYR A 369 6.30 -3.83 -4.32
C TYR A 369 5.97 -2.96 -5.54
N LEU A 370 6.85 -2.02 -5.89
CA LEU A 370 6.65 -1.20 -7.09
C LEU A 370 6.73 -2.02 -8.39
N TYR A 371 7.68 -2.95 -8.47
CA TYR A 371 7.79 -3.84 -9.63
C TYR A 371 6.54 -4.74 -9.78
N LEU A 372 5.99 -5.23 -8.67
CA LEU A 372 4.76 -6.01 -8.65
C LEU A 372 3.59 -5.22 -9.24
N TYR A 373 3.38 -3.96 -8.82
CA TYR A 373 2.36 -3.09 -9.43
C TYR A 373 2.58 -2.89 -10.93
N PHE A 374 3.83 -2.75 -11.35
CA PHE A 374 4.16 -2.63 -12.76
C PHE A 374 3.78 -3.89 -13.54
N VAL A 375 4.15 -5.09 -13.05
CA VAL A 375 3.81 -6.36 -13.69
C VAL A 375 2.30 -6.54 -13.76
N VAL A 376 1.62 -6.36 -12.63
CA VAL A 376 0.18 -6.50 -12.50
C VAL A 376 -0.57 -5.51 -13.41
N GLY A 377 -0.10 -4.27 -13.49
CA GLY A 377 -0.62 -3.26 -14.40
C GLY A 377 -0.51 -3.63 -15.88
N ASN A 378 0.52 -4.40 -16.26
CA ASN A 378 0.71 -4.87 -17.64
C ASN A 378 -0.09 -6.16 -17.98
N ILE A 379 -0.82 -6.74 -17.02
CA ILE A 379 -1.63 -7.94 -17.24
C ILE A 379 -3.09 -7.62 -17.52
N ALA A 380 -3.64 -6.58 -16.90
CA ALA A 380 -5.03 -6.18 -17.15
C ALA A 380 -5.25 -5.80 -18.63
N LYS A 381 -6.33 -6.29 -19.24
CA LYS A 381 -6.66 -6.06 -20.66
C LYS A 381 -7.45 -4.77 -20.89
N ASP A 382 -8.35 -4.43 -19.97
CA ASP A 382 -9.20 -3.23 -20.05
C ASP A 382 -9.22 -2.48 -18.71
N GLU A 383 -9.85 -1.31 -18.68
CA GLU A 383 -9.92 -0.46 -17.48
C GLU A 383 -10.71 -1.11 -16.33
N GLU A 384 -11.75 -1.89 -16.64
CA GLU A 384 -12.51 -2.60 -15.59
C GLU A 384 -11.67 -3.70 -14.96
N GLU A 385 -10.90 -4.43 -15.76
CA GLU A 385 -9.97 -5.45 -15.30
C GLU A 385 -8.85 -4.87 -14.45
N VAL A 386 -8.38 -3.63 -14.72
CA VAL A 386 -7.43 -2.91 -13.83
C VAL A 386 -8.00 -2.76 -12.43
N VAL A 387 -9.25 -2.30 -12.32
CA VAL A 387 -9.91 -2.07 -11.03
C VAL A 387 -10.08 -3.39 -10.28
N ARG A 388 -10.54 -4.44 -10.98
CA ARG A 388 -10.69 -5.79 -10.40
C ARG A 388 -9.35 -6.37 -9.96
N ILE A 389 -8.31 -6.28 -10.79
CA ILE A 389 -6.96 -6.75 -10.48
C ILE A 389 -6.37 -5.98 -9.29
N ALA A 390 -6.59 -4.66 -9.20
CA ALA A 390 -6.13 -3.87 -8.05
C ALA A 390 -6.80 -4.32 -6.74
N GLY A 391 -8.11 -4.63 -6.78
CA GLY A 391 -8.85 -5.19 -5.65
C GLY A 391 -8.35 -6.59 -5.25
N LEU A 392 -8.12 -7.47 -6.23
CA LEU A 392 -7.58 -8.81 -6.00
C LEU A 392 -6.15 -8.78 -5.45
N LEU A 393 -5.31 -7.89 -5.98
CA LEU A 393 -3.97 -7.65 -5.47
C LEU A 393 -4.06 -7.28 -3.99
N ARG A 394 -4.86 -6.28 -3.62
CA ARG A 394 -5.01 -5.84 -2.23
C ARG A 394 -5.53 -6.94 -1.30
N GLY A 395 -6.51 -7.72 -1.74
CA GLY A 395 -7.03 -8.86 -0.98
C GLY A 395 -5.98 -9.95 -0.76
N THR A 396 -5.22 -10.29 -1.81
CA THR A 396 -4.14 -11.29 -1.76
C THR A 396 -2.98 -10.82 -0.89
N GLU A 397 -2.61 -9.54 -0.98
CA GLU A 397 -1.62 -8.92 -0.11
C GLU A 397 -2.02 -9.05 1.36
N SER A 398 -3.27 -8.68 1.68
CA SER A 398 -3.82 -8.73 3.03
C SER A 398 -3.79 -10.16 3.60
N ALA A 399 -4.15 -11.16 2.80
CA ALA A 399 -4.12 -12.56 3.21
C ALA A 399 -2.69 -13.03 3.53
N ALA A 400 -1.71 -12.67 2.69
CA ALA A 400 -0.31 -13.01 2.93
C ALA A 400 0.29 -12.28 4.15
N GLN A 401 -0.06 -11.01 4.35
CA GLN A 401 0.33 -10.26 5.55
C GLN A 401 -0.28 -10.86 6.82
N ALA A 402 -1.55 -11.28 6.78
CA ALA A 402 -2.19 -11.93 7.92
C ALA A 402 -1.44 -13.20 8.35
N VAL A 403 -1.02 -14.03 7.39
CA VAL A 403 -0.19 -15.22 7.66
C VAL A 403 1.19 -14.83 8.19
N SER A 404 1.84 -13.82 7.59
CA SER A 404 3.17 -13.38 8.00
C SER A 404 3.20 -12.83 9.43
N TYR A 405 2.28 -11.93 9.78
CA TYR A 405 2.13 -11.41 11.12
C TYR A 405 1.67 -12.49 12.10
N GLY A 406 0.78 -13.39 11.67
CA GLY A 406 0.32 -14.52 12.48
C GLY A 406 1.48 -15.44 12.88
N LEU A 407 2.32 -15.83 11.93
CA LEU A 407 3.53 -16.60 12.21
C LEU A 407 4.53 -15.79 13.02
N SER A 408 4.69 -14.50 12.74
CA SER A 408 5.57 -13.61 13.54
C SER A 408 5.08 -13.39 14.98
N SER A 409 3.86 -13.82 15.35
CA SER A 409 3.42 -13.83 16.74
C SER A 409 4.00 -15.01 17.54
N VAL A 410 4.55 -16.02 16.86
CA VAL A 410 5.19 -17.18 17.49
C VAL A 410 6.70 -16.92 17.65
N PRO A 411 7.28 -17.02 18.86
CA PRO A 411 8.67 -16.63 19.13
C PRO A 411 9.73 -17.23 18.20
N ILE A 412 9.66 -18.54 17.95
CA ILE A 412 10.65 -19.22 17.08
C ILE A 412 10.52 -18.77 15.62
N MET A 413 9.30 -18.46 15.18
CA MET A 413 9.06 -17.97 13.83
C MET A 413 9.53 -16.52 13.68
N ALA A 414 9.23 -15.66 14.65
CA ALA A 414 9.66 -14.26 14.63
C ALA A 414 11.19 -14.12 14.66
N SER A 415 11.85 -14.92 15.52
CA SER A 415 13.29 -14.83 15.73
C SER A 415 14.11 -15.43 14.61
N ILE A 416 13.69 -16.57 14.04
CA ILE A 416 14.47 -17.27 13.01
C ILE A 416 13.59 -17.82 11.87
N GLY A 417 12.46 -18.48 12.16
CA GLY A 417 11.73 -19.24 11.15
C GLY A 417 11.22 -18.42 9.94
N ASN A 418 10.78 -17.18 10.18
CA ASN A 418 10.18 -16.35 9.14
C ASN A 418 11.16 -15.88 8.07
N ILE A 419 12.44 -15.67 8.41
CA ILE A 419 13.43 -15.27 7.41
C ILE A 419 13.72 -16.43 6.45
N TYR A 420 13.81 -17.66 6.98
CA TYR A 420 13.96 -18.87 6.19
C TYR A 420 12.73 -19.15 5.33
N LEU A 421 11.53 -19.03 5.91
CA LEU A 421 10.29 -19.23 5.18
C LEU A 421 10.14 -18.21 4.05
N ASN A 422 10.41 -16.92 4.32
CA ASN A 422 10.34 -15.91 3.28
C ASN A 422 11.39 -16.11 2.18
N PHE A 423 12.58 -16.61 2.53
CA PHE A 423 13.61 -16.97 1.56
C PHE A 423 13.17 -18.16 0.67
N ALA A 424 12.51 -19.16 1.26
CA ALA A 424 11.91 -20.27 0.50
C ALA A 424 10.78 -19.77 -0.41
N LEU A 425 9.90 -18.89 0.08
CA LEU A 425 8.85 -18.26 -0.72
C LEU A 425 9.43 -17.47 -1.89
N TRP A 426 10.56 -16.78 -1.69
CA TRP A 426 11.27 -16.07 -2.76
C TRP A 426 11.73 -17.03 -3.84
N ALA A 427 12.34 -18.16 -3.47
CA ALA A 427 12.79 -19.17 -4.43
C ALA A 427 11.61 -19.76 -5.23
N VAL A 428 10.51 -20.07 -4.54
CA VAL A 428 9.28 -20.58 -5.19
C VAL A 428 8.66 -19.56 -6.14
N ALA A 429 8.70 -18.26 -5.79
CA ALA A 429 8.12 -17.20 -6.59
C ALA A 429 8.88 -16.93 -7.92
N LEU A 430 10.16 -17.28 -8.02
CA LEU A 430 11.00 -16.97 -9.19
C LEU A 430 10.42 -17.53 -10.50
N VAL A 431 10.06 -18.82 -10.52
CA VAL A 431 9.63 -19.51 -11.74
C VAL A 431 8.26 -19.03 -12.20
N PRO A 432 7.20 -19.03 -11.36
CA PRO A 432 5.89 -18.52 -11.74
C PRO A 432 5.95 -17.05 -12.19
N ALA A 433 6.67 -16.20 -11.48
CA ALA A 433 6.83 -14.79 -11.83
C ALA A 433 7.56 -14.60 -13.16
N TRP A 434 8.59 -15.41 -13.46
CA TRP A 434 9.30 -15.36 -14.73
C TRP A 434 8.42 -15.74 -15.91
N ILE A 435 7.53 -16.74 -15.75
CA ILE A 435 6.61 -17.17 -16.81
C ILE A 435 5.72 -16.00 -17.25
N VAL A 436 5.25 -15.16 -16.33
CA VAL A 436 4.44 -13.99 -16.70
C VAL A 436 5.32 -12.82 -17.18
N THR A 437 6.43 -12.57 -16.49
CA THR A 437 7.36 -11.47 -16.81
C THR A 437 7.93 -11.58 -18.23
N LYS A 438 8.28 -12.79 -18.68
CA LYS A 438 8.89 -12.98 -20.00
C LYS A 438 7.93 -12.66 -21.16
N ASP A 439 6.63 -12.76 -20.91
CA ASP A 439 5.55 -12.59 -21.88
C ASP A 439 5.16 -11.12 -22.06
N ILE A 440 5.42 -10.26 -21.05
CA ILE A 440 5.21 -8.80 -21.10
C ILE A 440 6.13 -8.15 -22.14
N GLY A 441 5.55 -7.35 -23.04
CA GLY A 441 6.27 -6.73 -24.16
C GLY A 441 6.67 -7.72 -25.27
N VAL A 442 6.09 -8.93 -25.28
CA VAL A 442 6.24 -9.92 -26.36
C VAL A 442 4.88 -10.47 -26.78
N THR A 443 4.36 -11.47 -26.06
CA THR A 443 3.08 -12.14 -26.37
C THR A 443 1.90 -11.41 -25.74
N LEU A 444 2.11 -10.75 -24.59
CA LEU A 444 1.09 -9.92 -23.95
C LEU A 444 1.00 -8.51 -24.53
N GLY A 445 1.92 -8.12 -25.42
CA GLY A 445 1.97 -6.76 -25.98
C GLY A 445 2.33 -5.70 -24.93
N ASP A 446 1.98 -4.45 -25.24
CA ASP A 446 1.99 -3.33 -24.28
C ASP A 446 0.54 -2.99 -23.95
N ARG A 447 -0.08 -3.80 -23.09
CA ARG A 447 -1.49 -3.63 -22.69
C ARG A 447 -1.78 -2.27 -22.09
N LYS A 448 -0.77 -1.61 -21.52
CA LYS A 448 -0.92 -0.25 -21.00
C LYS A 448 -1.15 0.73 -22.15
N VAL A 449 -0.28 0.72 -23.16
CA VAL A 449 -0.45 1.57 -24.33
C VAL A 449 -1.71 1.21 -25.12
N GLU A 450 -1.97 -0.09 -25.33
CA GLU A 450 -3.16 -0.56 -26.04
C GLU A 450 -4.45 -0.03 -25.42
N ARG A 451 -4.57 -0.02 -24.08
CA ARG A 451 -5.70 0.58 -23.36
C ARG A 451 -5.78 2.09 -23.53
N GLU A 452 -4.65 2.78 -23.41
CA GLU A 452 -4.59 4.25 -23.51
C GLU A 452 -4.87 4.76 -24.94
N THR A 453 -4.63 3.94 -25.97
CA THR A 453 -4.85 4.29 -27.38
C THR A 453 -6.16 3.77 -27.98
N ARG A 454 -6.94 2.97 -27.23
CA ARG A 454 -8.17 2.37 -27.75
C ARG A 454 -9.28 3.44 -27.86
N PRO A 455 -9.92 3.64 -29.02
CA PRO A 455 -11.09 4.49 -29.11
C PRO A 455 -12.25 3.90 -28.31
N LEU A 456 -13.00 4.74 -27.60
CA LEU A 456 -14.06 4.39 -26.62
C LEU A 456 -15.18 3.45 -27.12
N ASN A 457 -15.22 3.09 -28.41
CA ASN A 457 -16.33 2.40 -29.07
C ASN A 457 -15.99 1.04 -29.73
N GLU A 458 -14.79 0.47 -29.57
CA GLU A 458 -14.49 -0.85 -30.14
C GLU A 458 -14.67 -2.00 -29.11
N PRO A 459 -15.50 -3.03 -29.42
CA PRO A 459 -15.64 -4.18 -28.55
C PRO A 459 -14.37 -5.05 -28.53
N VAL A 460 -14.15 -5.72 -27.39
CA VAL A 460 -13.04 -6.63 -27.16
C VAL A 460 -13.20 -7.87 -28.04
N SER A 461 -12.26 -8.14 -28.95
CA SER A 461 -12.16 -9.45 -29.60
C SER A 461 -11.69 -10.47 -28.55
N GLU A 462 -12.52 -11.49 -28.31
CA GLU A 462 -12.35 -12.55 -27.30
C GLU A 462 -11.01 -13.29 -27.36
#